data_AF-A0A1H9XBB9-F1
#
_entry.id   AF-A0A1H9XBB9-F1
#
_cell.length_a   1.000
_cell.length_b   1.000
_cell.length_c   1.000
_cell.angle_alpha   90.00
_cell.angle_beta   90.00
_cell.angle_gamma   90.00
#
_symmetry.space_group_name_H-M   'P 1'
#
loop_
_entity.id
_entity.type
_entity.pdbx_description
1 polymer ?
#
loop_
_entity_poly.entity_id
_entity_poly.type
_entity_poly.pdbx_seq_one_letter_code
_entity_poly.pdbx_strand_id
1 'polypeptide(L)'
;MDNSRGPQAGPPTIWAMVKRGWVGAVLAVVGLLVAGCTSDEPSGGGGTLPDGAALVRDAAAVTKGIKSAHFALKVNGSVSAIPVQNAEGDLTREGGPSGAAKGTVKLTLLGQLIEGEFVLVDDSLYIKGPTGGFQKYPASLSSNIYDPSAILDPDKGIANVLAKIQNPRTDAKESVDGVSAYKVSGKVTKDVASALVPGVNSDVDISVWVREDNKQPVKASVKLPGGEGQTATVDLTLSDVDKPVTITAP
;
A
#
# COMPACT_ATOMS: atom_id res chain seq x y z
N MET A 1 -49.61 78.95 -31.43
CA MET A 1 -51.03 79.19 -31.09
C MET A 1 -51.68 77.82 -30.94
N ASP A 2 -52.44 77.42 -29.93
CA ASP A 2 -52.96 77.98 -28.67
C ASP A 2 -53.79 76.80 -28.09
N ASN A 3 -53.26 76.02 -27.15
CA ASN A 3 -53.66 75.96 -25.73
C ASN A 3 -55.16 76.14 -25.43
N SER A 4 -55.77 75.17 -24.74
CA SER A 4 -57.09 75.25 -24.06
C SER A 4 -57.45 73.83 -23.57
N ARG A 5 -57.82 73.49 -22.33
CA ARG A 5 -58.30 74.14 -21.09
C ARG A 5 -58.00 73.10 -19.97
N GLY A 6 -57.49 73.41 -18.77
CA GLY A 6 -58.17 73.99 -17.59
C GLY A 6 -59.20 73.04 -16.94
N PRO A 7 -59.54 73.07 -15.63
CA PRO A 7 -58.88 73.71 -14.47
C PRO A 7 -58.87 72.85 -13.15
N GLN A 8 -58.22 73.39 -12.10
CA GLN A 8 -58.56 73.48 -10.64
C GLN A 8 -59.45 72.40 -9.97
N ALA A 9 -59.43 72.12 -8.67
CA ALA A 9 -58.62 72.36 -7.45
C ALA A 9 -59.44 71.71 -6.30
N GLY A 10 -58.82 71.28 -5.20
CA GLY A 10 -59.55 71.06 -3.92
C GLY A 10 -59.17 69.80 -3.12
N PRO A 11 -58.70 69.93 -1.86
CA PRO A 11 -58.42 68.84 -0.90
C PRO A 11 -59.68 68.60 -0.01
N PRO A 12 -59.71 67.86 1.15
CA PRO A 12 -58.62 67.29 1.96
C PRO A 12 -58.94 65.95 2.73
N THR A 13 -57.97 65.49 3.54
CA THR A 13 -58.04 64.73 4.84
C THR A 13 -58.94 63.48 5.05
N ILE A 14 -58.35 62.38 5.59
CA ILE A 14 -58.70 61.68 6.86
C ILE A 14 -58.31 60.18 6.87
N TRP A 15 -57.52 59.83 7.89
CA TRP A 15 -57.35 58.57 8.64
C TRP A 15 -57.39 57.17 8.00
N ALA A 16 -56.26 56.48 8.21
CA ALA A 16 -56.10 55.15 8.82
C ALA A 16 -56.91 53.97 8.26
N MET A 17 -56.20 52.98 7.68
CA MET A 17 -55.98 51.72 8.39
C MET A 17 -54.96 50.85 7.66
N VAL A 18 -54.05 50.33 8.49
CA VAL A 18 -53.11 49.24 8.29
C VAL A 18 -53.69 48.11 7.43
N LYS A 19 -52.95 47.67 6.41
CA LYS A 19 -52.65 46.25 6.21
C LYS A 19 -51.42 46.02 5.33
N ARG A 20 -50.56 45.18 5.87
CA ARG A 20 -49.24 44.77 5.42
C ARG A 20 -49.36 43.97 4.12
N GLY A 21 -48.65 44.40 3.08
CA GLY A 21 -48.52 43.67 1.81
C GLY A 21 -47.36 44.26 1.02
N TRP A 22 -46.18 43.68 1.20
CA TRP A 22 -44.93 44.08 0.57
C TRP A 22 -44.92 43.75 -0.92
N VAL A 23 -44.64 44.75 -1.77
CA VAL A 23 -44.09 44.54 -3.12
C VAL A 23 -43.06 45.63 -3.41
N GLY A 24 -41.84 45.18 -3.73
CA GLY A 24 -40.95 45.85 -4.69
C GLY A 24 -40.02 46.93 -4.15
N ALA A 25 -38.78 46.54 -3.83
CA ALA A 25 -37.64 47.45 -3.89
C ALA A 25 -36.45 46.77 -4.57
N VAL A 26 -36.03 47.43 -5.65
CA VAL A 26 -34.90 47.23 -6.54
C VAL A 26 -33.56 47.25 -5.78
N LEU A 27 -32.61 46.39 -6.16
CA LEU A 27 -31.20 46.78 -6.44
C LEU A 27 -30.38 45.56 -6.88
N ALA A 28 -30.01 45.56 -8.16
CA ALA A 28 -29.03 44.68 -8.74
C ALA A 28 -27.63 45.02 -8.20
N VAL A 29 -27.03 44.08 -7.47
CA VAL A 29 -25.58 44.03 -7.25
C VAL A 29 -25.12 42.69 -7.82
N VAL A 30 -24.46 42.75 -8.98
CA VAL A 30 -23.79 41.60 -9.59
C VAL A 30 -22.50 41.35 -8.82
N GLY A 31 -22.54 40.40 -7.88
CA GLY A 31 -21.35 39.82 -7.27
C GLY A 31 -20.93 38.59 -8.07
N LEU A 32 -19.78 38.66 -8.75
CA LEU A 32 -19.09 37.49 -9.29
C LEU A 32 -18.52 36.68 -8.13
N LEU A 33 -19.29 35.71 -7.64
CA LEU A 33 -18.76 34.58 -6.86
C LEU A 33 -18.41 33.48 -7.84
N VAL A 34 -17.11 33.29 -8.07
CA VAL A 34 -16.59 32.07 -8.71
C VAL A 34 -16.76 30.94 -7.69
N ALA A 35 -17.96 30.36 -7.65
CA ALA A 35 -18.17 29.04 -7.08
C ALA A 35 -17.55 28.04 -8.06
N GLY A 36 -16.38 27.52 -7.71
CA GLY A 36 -15.77 26.41 -8.44
C GLY A 36 -16.74 25.24 -8.48
N CYS A 37 -17.13 24.84 -9.69
CA CYS A 37 -18.01 23.73 -9.92
C CYS A 37 -17.43 22.44 -9.34
N THR A 38 -18.17 21.93 -8.36
CA THR A 38 -18.27 20.52 -7.98
C THR A 38 -18.30 19.64 -9.21
N SER A 39 -17.42 18.65 -9.26
CA SER A 39 -17.60 17.43 -10.05
C SER A 39 -17.93 16.35 -9.03
N ASP A 40 -19.06 15.67 -9.23
CA ASP A 40 -19.52 14.54 -8.43
C ASP A 40 -18.41 13.49 -8.21
N GLU A 41 -17.87 13.43 -7.01
CA GLU A 41 -17.07 12.30 -6.51
C GLU A 41 -17.94 11.47 -5.55
N PRO A 42 -17.95 10.13 -5.66
CA PRO A 42 -18.64 9.27 -4.70
C PRO A 42 -18.03 9.44 -3.31
N SER A 43 -18.90 9.65 -2.33
CA SER A 43 -18.61 9.87 -0.92
C SER A 43 -17.59 8.87 -0.33
N GLY A 44 -16.41 9.37 0.07
CA GLY A 44 -15.42 8.64 0.84
C GLY A 44 -14.36 9.54 1.49
N GLY A 45 -14.63 10.06 2.69
CA GLY A 45 -13.62 10.55 3.65
C GLY A 45 -12.57 11.55 3.15
N GLY A 46 -12.99 12.75 2.74
CA GLY A 46 -12.12 13.82 2.23
C GLY A 46 -11.23 14.51 3.28
N GLY A 47 -10.10 13.88 3.61
CA GLY A 47 -8.89 14.57 4.07
C GLY A 47 -7.87 14.61 2.92
N THR A 48 -7.07 15.67 2.83
CA THR A 48 -5.94 15.70 1.90
C THR A 48 -5.03 14.50 2.17
N LEU A 49 -4.81 13.65 1.17
CA LEU A 49 -3.90 12.51 1.30
C LEU A 49 -2.48 13.02 1.61
N PRO A 50 -1.73 12.35 2.52
CA PRO A 50 -0.37 12.74 2.85
C PRO A 50 0.58 12.58 1.65
N ASP A 51 1.73 13.25 1.72
CA ASP A 51 2.79 13.12 0.71
C ASP A 51 3.33 11.68 0.64
N GLY A 52 3.31 11.10 -0.55
CA GLY A 52 3.74 9.72 -0.79
C GLY A 52 5.23 9.53 -0.54
N ALA A 53 6.05 10.54 -0.89
CA ALA A 53 7.50 10.49 -0.68
C ALA A 53 7.88 10.49 0.80
N ALA A 54 7.20 11.29 1.61
CA ALA A 54 7.34 11.26 3.06
C ALA A 54 6.90 9.91 3.64
N LEU A 55 5.75 9.37 3.22
CA LEU A 55 5.25 8.07 3.71
C LEU A 55 6.24 6.93 3.46
N VAL A 56 6.78 6.78 2.25
CA VAL A 56 7.72 5.68 1.95
C VAL A 56 9.07 5.86 2.63
N ARG A 57 9.50 7.12 2.86
CA ARG A 57 10.73 7.42 3.61
C ARG A 57 10.59 7.03 5.08
N ASP A 58 9.48 7.40 5.71
CA ASP A 58 9.20 7.06 7.10
C ASP A 58 9.01 5.54 7.25
N ALA A 59 8.30 4.92 6.32
CA ALA A 59 8.14 3.47 6.28
C ALA A 59 9.49 2.76 6.16
N ALA A 60 10.38 3.21 5.26
CA ALA A 60 11.72 2.68 5.15
C ALA A 60 12.50 2.78 6.48
N ALA A 61 12.44 3.93 7.15
CA ALA A 61 13.11 4.15 8.42
C ALA A 61 12.58 3.21 9.53
N VAL A 62 11.27 3.02 9.62
CA VAL A 62 10.64 2.09 10.56
C VAL A 62 11.03 0.64 10.24
N THR A 63 10.96 0.24 8.97
CA THR A 63 11.31 -1.12 8.53
C THR A 63 12.77 -1.47 8.81
N LYS A 64 13.71 -0.51 8.76
CA LYS A 64 15.10 -0.75 9.18
C LYS A 64 15.19 -1.22 10.63
N GLY A 65 14.27 -0.81 11.50
CA GLY A 65 14.24 -1.19 12.90
C GLY A 65 13.73 -2.61 13.18
N ILE A 66 12.95 -3.21 12.27
CA ILE A 66 12.21 -4.45 12.51
C ILE A 66 13.16 -5.64 12.72
N LYS A 67 13.11 -6.25 13.90
CA LYS A 67 13.96 -7.38 14.29
C LYS A 67 13.34 -8.73 13.98
N SER A 68 12.01 -8.81 14.03
CA SER A 68 11.24 -10.02 13.73
C SER A 68 9.88 -9.67 13.16
N ALA A 69 9.32 -10.60 12.39
CA ALA A 69 7.97 -10.46 11.86
C ALA A 69 7.41 -11.83 11.47
N HIS A 70 6.09 -11.97 11.52
CA HIS A 70 5.41 -13.00 10.77
C HIS A 70 5.17 -12.49 9.35
N PHE A 71 5.41 -13.33 8.35
CA PHE A 71 5.21 -13.00 6.95
C PHE A 71 4.22 -13.97 6.29
N ALA A 72 3.45 -13.44 5.35
CA ALA A 72 2.64 -14.24 4.44
C ALA A 72 2.84 -13.72 3.02
N LEU A 73 3.29 -14.60 2.14
CA LEU A 73 3.54 -14.35 0.72
C LEU A 73 2.56 -15.16 -0.12
N LYS A 74 1.98 -14.50 -1.13
CA LYS A 74 1.08 -15.12 -2.09
C LYS A 74 1.37 -14.62 -3.50
N VAL A 75 1.52 -15.55 -4.43
CA VAL A 75 1.64 -15.28 -5.86
C VAL A 75 0.27 -15.50 -6.50
N ASN A 76 -0.27 -14.45 -7.11
CA ASN A 76 -1.51 -14.47 -7.87
C ASN A 76 -1.16 -14.52 -9.36
N GLY A 77 -1.47 -15.65 -10.01
CA GLY A 77 -1.04 -15.95 -11.37
C GLY A 77 0.21 -16.85 -11.38
N SER A 78 0.94 -16.85 -12.50
CA SER A 78 2.17 -17.62 -12.66
C SER A 78 3.32 -16.70 -13.03
N VAL A 79 4.43 -16.77 -12.28
CA VAL A 79 5.66 -16.02 -12.53
C VAL A 79 6.75 -17.03 -12.87
N SER A 80 7.27 -17.01 -14.10
CA SER A 80 8.26 -18.01 -14.54
C SER A 80 9.54 -18.04 -13.68
N ALA A 81 9.89 -16.92 -13.06
CA ALA A 81 11.02 -16.78 -12.17
C ALA A 81 10.77 -17.33 -10.74
N ILE A 82 9.52 -17.51 -10.32
CA ILE A 82 9.17 -17.81 -8.93
C ILE A 82 8.36 -19.11 -8.89
N PRO A 83 8.97 -20.24 -8.49
CA PRO A 83 8.24 -21.50 -8.37
C PRO A 83 7.28 -21.53 -7.16
N VAL A 84 7.43 -20.57 -6.23
CA VAL A 84 6.59 -20.44 -5.03
C VAL A 84 5.20 -19.91 -5.42
N GLN A 85 4.16 -20.58 -4.94
CA GLN A 85 2.78 -20.07 -4.97
C GLN A 85 2.46 -19.32 -3.68
N ASN A 86 2.74 -19.94 -2.53
CA ASN A 86 2.50 -19.36 -1.22
C ASN A 86 3.67 -19.70 -0.28
N ALA A 87 3.97 -18.80 0.66
CA ALA A 87 4.85 -19.08 1.78
C ALA A 87 4.39 -18.29 3.00
N GLU A 88 4.49 -18.88 4.19
CA GLU A 88 4.17 -18.20 5.44
C GLU A 88 5.10 -18.67 6.54
N GLY A 89 5.37 -17.81 7.51
CA GLY A 89 6.26 -18.16 8.60
C GLY A 89 6.77 -16.97 9.37
N ASP A 90 7.80 -17.22 10.18
CA ASP A 90 8.41 -16.22 11.03
C ASP A 90 9.84 -15.92 10.57
N LEU A 91 10.22 -14.64 10.69
CA LEU A 91 11.55 -14.11 10.42
C LEU A 91 12.11 -13.50 11.69
N THR A 92 13.41 -13.63 11.90
CA THR A 92 14.15 -12.92 12.94
C THR A 92 15.57 -12.58 12.46
N ARG A 93 16.11 -11.47 12.92
CA ARG A 93 17.53 -11.10 12.72
C ARG A 93 18.48 -11.90 13.62
N GLU A 94 17.95 -12.63 14.57
CA GLU A 94 18.73 -13.53 15.44
C GLU A 94 18.94 -14.91 14.77
N GLY A 95 19.79 -15.75 15.34
CA GLY A 95 19.99 -17.12 14.86
C GLY A 95 20.92 -17.27 13.66
N GLY A 96 21.84 -16.33 13.44
CA GLY A 96 22.92 -16.44 12.45
C GLY A 96 23.36 -15.10 11.85
N PRO A 97 24.41 -15.06 11.01
CA PRO A 97 24.91 -13.83 10.38
C PRO A 97 23.88 -13.11 9.50
N SER A 98 22.98 -13.86 8.86
CA SER A 98 21.91 -13.32 8.02
C SER A 98 20.56 -13.25 8.74
N GLY A 99 20.46 -13.81 9.96
CA GLY A 99 19.20 -14.05 10.67
C GLY A 99 18.68 -15.48 10.48
N ALA A 100 17.45 -15.72 10.91
CA ALA A 100 16.78 -17.00 10.86
C ALA A 100 15.33 -16.86 10.38
N ALA A 101 14.83 -17.94 9.78
CA ALA A 101 13.47 -18.02 9.28
C ALA A 101 12.92 -19.44 9.44
N LYS A 102 11.62 -19.57 9.68
CA LYS A 102 10.95 -20.88 9.65
C LYS A 102 9.54 -20.72 9.10
N GLY A 103 9.03 -21.73 8.44
CA GLY A 103 7.70 -21.64 7.88
C GLY A 103 7.32 -22.79 6.97
N THR A 104 6.23 -22.58 6.26
CA THR A 104 5.73 -23.48 5.23
C THR A 104 5.83 -22.81 3.86
N VAL A 105 5.98 -23.63 2.82
CA VAL A 105 6.03 -23.17 1.44
C VAL A 105 5.25 -24.13 0.56
N LYS A 106 4.47 -23.56 -0.36
CA LYS A 106 3.81 -24.26 -1.45
C LYS A 106 4.45 -23.81 -2.76
N LEU A 107 5.02 -24.73 -3.51
CA LEU A 107 5.72 -24.45 -4.75
C LEU A 107 5.35 -25.45 -5.84
N THR A 108 5.45 -25.04 -7.09
CA THR A 108 5.28 -25.92 -8.25
C THR A 108 6.65 -26.38 -8.74
N LEU A 109 6.88 -27.69 -8.73
CA LEU A 109 8.10 -28.31 -9.24
C LEU A 109 7.73 -29.38 -10.26
N LEU A 110 8.32 -29.33 -11.46
CA LEU A 110 8.03 -30.26 -12.57
C LEU A 110 6.52 -30.41 -12.84
N GLY A 111 5.76 -29.32 -12.74
CA GLY A 111 4.31 -29.29 -12.94
C GLY A 111 3.47 -29.83 -11.78
N GLN A 112 4.09 -30.24 -10.67
CA GLN A 112 3.40 -30.76 -9.50
C GLN A 112 3.44 -29.75 -8.35
N LEU A 113 2.33 -29.62 -7.63
CA LEU A 113 2.26 -28.81 -6.41
C LEU A 113 2.88 -29.59 -5.25
N ILE A 114 3.87 -29.00 -4.59
CA ILE A 114 4.58 -29.56 -3.45
C ILE A 114 4.44 -28.59 -2.28
N GLU A 115 4.13 -29.14 -1.12
CA GLU A 115 4.14 -28.43 0.16
C GLU A 115 5.29 -28.93 1.02
N GLY A 116 5.93 -28.03 1.75
CA GLY A 116 7.02 -28.39 2.65
C GLY A 116 7.20 -27.37 3.76
N GLU A 117 7.97 -27.78 4.77
CA GLU A 117 8.40 -26.94 5.87
C GLU A 117 9.88 -26.60 5.67
N PHE A 118 10.28 -25.40 6.08
CA PHE A 118 11.67 -24.98 6.07
C PHE A 118 12.06 -24.35 7.41
N VAL A 119 13.33 -24.52 7.77
CA VAL A 119 13.99 -23.81 8.87
C VAL A 119 15.36 -23.36 8.37
N LEU A 120 15.62 -22.06 8.39
CA LEU A 120 16.92 -21.45 8.13
C LEU A 120 17.44 -20.89 9.46
N VAL A 121 18.55 -21.43 9.96
CA VAL A 121 19.18 -21.00 11.21
C VAL A 121 20.64 -21.47 11.23
N ASP A 122 21.54 -20.69 11.82
CA ASP A 122 22.96 -20.99 11.98
C ASP A 122 23.62 -21.45 10.67
N ASP A 123 23.39 -20.69 9.59
CA ASP A 123 23.93 -20.94 8.24
C ASP A 123 23.55 -22.32 7.65
N SER A 124 22.46 -22.90 8.15
CA SER A 124 21.94 -24.19 7.75
C SER A 124 20.48 -24.07 7.31
N LEU A 125 20.16 -24.66 6.15
CA LEU A 125 18.80 -24.78 5.65
C LEU A 125 18.30 -26.21 5.89
N TYR A 126 17.21 -26.33 6.62
CA TYR A 126 16.51 -27.59 6.85
C TYR A 126 15.22 -27.59 6.05
N ILE A 127 15.01 -28.62 5.23
CA ILE A 127 13.80 -28.76 4.41
C ILE A 127 13.13 -30.09 4.74
N LYS A 128 11.83 -30.06 4.96
CA LYS A 128 10.98 -31.24 5.10
C LYS A 128 9.92 -31.21 4.00
N GLY A 129 10.00 -32.17 3.09
CA GLY A 129 8.99 -32.35 2.04
C GLY A 129 7.75 -33.10 2.55
N PRO A 130 6.83 -33.47 1.65
CA PRO A 130 5.61 -34.22 1.99
C PRO A 130 5.88 -35.60 2.61
N THR A 131 7.06 -36.16 2.35
CA THR A 131 7.50 -37.47 2.85
C THR A 131 8.84 -37.35 3.58
N GLY A 132 9.03 -38.15 4.64
CA GLY A 132 10.26 -38.17 5.43
C GLY A 132 10.35 -37.08 6.51
N GLY A 133 11.56 -36.86 7.01
CA GLY A 133 11.90 -35.83 8.00
C GLY A 133 12.80 -34.73 7.43
N PHE A 134 13.18 -33.77 8.27
CA PHE A 134 14.05 -32.67 7.86
C PHE A 134 15.39 -33.18 7.32
N GLN A 135 15.77 -32.66 6.14
CA GLN A 135 17.07 -32.84 5.53
C GLN A 135 17.85 -31.54 5.64
N LYS A 136 19.14 -31.63 5.98
CA LYS A 136 20.03 -30.47 6.15
C LYS A 136 20.77 -30.17 4.86
N TYR A 137 20.78 -28.90 4.47
CA TYR A 137 21.49 -28.33 3.34
C TYR A 137 22.30 -27.11 3.80
N PRO A 138 23.36 -26.72 3.06
CA PRO A 138 24.01 -25.44 3.26
C PRO A 138 23.02 -24.28 3.02
N ALA A 139 23.09 -23.21 3.83
CA ALA A 139 22.23 -22.03 3.60
C ALA A 139 22.44 -21.39 2.22
N SER A 140 23.62 -21.50 1.61
CA SER A 140 23.87 -21.02 0.25
C SER A 140 22.95 -21.64 -0.82
N LEU A 141 22.32 -22.79 -0.53
CA LEU A 141 21.29 -23.36 -1.39
C LEU A 141 20.02 -22.49 -1.40
N SER A 142 19.67 -21.85 -0.28
CA SER A 142 18.54 -20.90 -0.23
C SER A 142 18.83 -19.67 -1.06
N SER A 143 20.06 -19.15 -1.07
CA SER A 143 20.42 -17.94 -1.82
C SER A 143 20.20 -18.06 -3.34
N ASN A 144 20.23 -19.29 -3.88
CA ASN A 144 19.95 -19.55 -5.30
C ASN A 144 18.44 -19.64 -5.63
N ILE A 145 17.59 -19.81 -4.60
CA ILE A 145 16.15 -19.99 -4.74
C ILE A 145 15.43 -18.76 -4.16
N TYR A 146 15.60 -18.53 -2.85
CA TYR A 146 15.14 -17.38 -2.09
C TYR A 146 15.77 -17.40 -0.67
N ASP A 147 16.41 -16.31 -0.23
CA ASP A 147 16.89 -16.15 1.15
C ASP A 147 15.88 -15.33 1.98
N PRO A 148 15.05 -15.97 2.82
CA PRO A 148 14.04 -15.26 3.62
C PRO A 148 14.67 -14.32 4.66
N SER A 149 15.93 -14.54 5.04
CA SER A 149 16.61 -13.69 6.03
C SER A 149 17.00 -12.32 5.44
N ALA A 150 17.18 -12.25 4.11
CA ALA A 150 17.41 -11.00 3.37
C ALA A 150 16.21 -10.03 3.44
N ILE A 151 15.00 -10.52 3.75
CA ILE A 151 13.79 -9.70 3.85
C ILE A 151 13.95 -8.58 4.90
N LEU A 152 14.51 -8.92 6.06
CA LEU A 152 14.71 -7.99 7.19
C LEU A 152 16.11 -7.36 7.20
N ASP A 153 16.94 -7.62 6.20
CA ASP A 153 18.24 -6.95 6.06
C ASP A 153 18.02 -5.42 5.96
N PRO A 154 18.67 -4.59 6.79
CA PRO A 154 18.43 -3.14 6.82
C PRO A 154 18.91 -2.40 5.57
N ASP A 155 19.83 -3.00 4.80
CA ASP A 155 20.52 -2.37 3.67
C ASP A 155 20.14 -2.99 2.33
N LYS A 156 19.72 -4.25 2.31
CA LYS A 156 19.33 -5.00 1.11
C LYS A 156 17.86 -5.42 1.12
N GLY A 157 17.23 -5.41 2.30
CA GLY A 157 15.87 -5.89 2.52
C GLY A 157 14.76 -4.94 2.09
N ILE A 158 13.56 -5.18 2.61
CA ILE A 158 12.35 -4.39 2.29
C ILE A 158 12.58 -2.90 2.57
N ALA A 159 13.34 -2.56 3.61
CA ALA A 159 13.68 -1.18 3.93
C ALA A 159 14.39 -0.46 2.77
N ASN A 160 15.29 -1.14 2.08
CA ASN A 160 15.98 -0.59 0.91
C ASN A 160 15.05 -0.45 -0.29
N VAL A 161 14.15 -1.42 -0.51
CA VAL A 161 13.12 -1.31 -1.56
C VAL A 161 12.26 -0.07 -1.34
N LEU A 162 11.74 0.12 -0.11
CA LEU A 162 10.93 1.29 0.26
C LEU A 162 11.68 2.61 0.02
N ALA A 163 12.95 2.68 0.41
CA ALA A 163 13.79 3.86 0.23
C ALA A 163 14.09 4.19 -1.24
N LYS A 164 13.92 3.22 -2.15
CA LYS A 164 14.22 3.33 -3.58
C LYS A 164 12.98 3.37 -4.48
N ILE A 165 11.78 3.47 -3.90
CA ILE A 165 10.56 3.67 -4.68
C ILE A 165 10.64 5.01 -5.42
N GLN A 166 10.50 4.94 -6.74
CA GLN A 166 10.46 6.10 -7.63
C GLN A 166 9.04 6.59 -7.82
N ASN A 167 8.88 7.91 -7.88
CA ASN A 167 7.61 8.60 -8.08
C ASN A 167 6.50 8.13 -7.11
N PRO A 168 6.77 8.03 -5.79
CA PRO A 168 5.79 7.53 -4.83
C PRO A 168 4.58 8.47 -4.76
N ARG A 169 3.38 7.90 -4.88
CA ARG A 169 2.11 8.63 -4.84
C ARG A 169 1.14 7.96 -3.87
N THR A 170 0.60 8.72 -2.93
CA THR A 170 -0.49 8.25 -2.08
C THR A 170 -1.77 8.20 -2.89
N ASP A 171 -2.32 7.00 -3.06
CA ASP A 171 -3.51 6.76 -3.89
C ASP A 171 -4.79 6.81 -3.08
N ALA A 172 -4.77 6.24 -1.88
CA ALA A 172 -5.96 6.12 -1.04
C ALA A 172 -5.58 5.90 0.43
N LYS A 173 -6.57 6.11 1.30
CA LYS A 173 -6.59 5.60 2.68
C LYS A 173 -7.57 4.43 2.72
N GLU A 174 -7.10 3.26 3.14
CA GLU A 174 -7.92 2.04 3.21
C GLU A 174 -7.60 1.21 4.46
N SER A 175 -8.39 0.17 4.71
CA SER A 175 -8.17 -0.77 5.82
C SER A 175 -7.58 -2.07 5.28
N VAL A 176 -6.47 -2.51 5.86
CA VAL A 176 -5.85 -3.83 5.59
C VAL A 176 -5.98 -4.65 6.86
N ASP A 177 -6.80 -5.70 6.82
CA ASP A 177 -7.06 -6.58 7.96
C ASP A 177 -7.44 -5.84 9.27
N GLY A 178 -8.23 -4.76 9.13
CA GLY A 178 -8.65 -3.91 10.25
C GLY A 178 -7.67 -2.81 10.64
N VAL A 179 -6.51 -2.73 10.00
CA VAL A 179 -5.50 -1.68 10.23
C VAL A 179 -5.66 -0.56 9.21
N SER A 180 -5.81 0.68 9.69
CA SER A 180 -5.87 1.85 8.80
C SER A 180 -4.50 2.16 8.20
N ALA A 181 -4.44 2.20 6.87
CA ALA A 181 -3.20 2.39 6.11
C ALA A 181 -3.42 3.29 4.90
N TYR A 182 -2.35 3.98 4.50
CA TYR A 182 -2.25 4.70 3.25
C TYR A 182 -1.65 3.78 2.19
N LYS A 183 -2.34 3.63 1.06
CA LYS A 183 -1.82 2.94 -0.12
C LYS A 183 -0.95 3.91 -0.90
N VAL A 184 0.31 3.54 -1.11
CA VAL A 184 1.28 4.32 -1.89
C VAL A 184 1.77 3.48 -3.06
N SER A 185 1.59 3.97 -4.29
CA SER A 185 2.12 3.33 -5.49
C SER A 185 3.41 4.00 -5.96
N GLY A 186 4.22 3.25 -6.71
CA GLY A 186 5.43 3.76 -7.37
C GLY A 186 6.11 2.67 -8.18
N LYS A 187 7.36 2.92 -8.57
CA LYS A 187 8.17 2.00 -9.37
C LYS A 187 9.48 1.66 -8.67
N VAL A 188 9.93 0.42 -8.78
CA VAL A 188 11.24 -0.02 -8.30
C VAL A 188 12.05 -0.51 -9.50
N THR A 189 13.31 -0.08 -9.57
CA THR A 189 14.22 -0.51 -10.65
C THR A 189 14.54 -1.99 -10.56
N LYS A 190 14.79 -2.63 -11.70
CA LYS A 190 15.27 -4.02 -11.80
C LYS A 190 16.36 -4.35 -10.77
N ASP A 191 17.39 -3.51 -10.65
CA ASP A 191 18.55 -3.82 -9.80
C ASP A 191 18.17 -3.90 -8.32
N VAL A 192 17.21 -3.08 -7.87
CA VAL A 192 16.69 -3.11 -6.51
C VAL A 192 15.73 -4.29 -6.31
N ALA A 193 14.85 -4.56 -7.28
CA ALA A 193 13.88 -5.65 -7.17
C ALA A 193 14.55 -7.04 -7.23
N SER A 194 15.52 -7.23 -8.12
CA SER A 194 16.24 -8.49 -8.31
C SER A 194 17.17 -8.87 -7.15
N ALA A 195 17.52 -7.90 -6.30
CA ALA A 195 18.26 -8.16 -5.06
C ALA A 195 17.46 -8.98 -4.03
N LEU A 196 16.12 -8.90 -4.08
CA LEU A 196 15.23 -9.66 -3.19
C LEU A 196 14.50 -10.79 -3.88
N VAL A 197 14.17 -10.63 -5.15
CA VAL A 197 13.41 -11.63 -5.91
C VAL A 197 14.25 -12.07 -7.09
N PRO A 198 15.02 -13.18 -6.95
CA PRO A 198 15.78 -13.74 -8.05
C PRO A 198 14.91 -13.96 -9.28
N GLY A 199 15.45 -13.61 -10.46
CA GLY A 199 14.78 -13.78 -11.75
C GLY A 199 13.88 -12.62 -12.20
N VAL A 200 13.71 -11.57 -11.40
CA VAL A 200 13.16 -10.29 -11.90
C VAL A 200 14.15 -9.64 -12.87
N ASN A 201 13.70 -9.35 -14.09
CA ASN A 201 14.56 -8.88 -15.19
C ASN A 201 14.15 -7.51 -15.77
N SER A 202 13.16 -6.85 -15.18
CA SER A 202 12.68 -5.51 -15.55
C SER A 202 12.37 -4.67 -14.31
N ASP A 203 12.11 -3.39 -14.52
CA ASP A 203 11.48 -2.55 -13.49
C ASP A 203 10.09 -3.09 -13.15
N VAL A 204 9.65 -2.84 -11.91
CA VAL A 204 8.40 -3.37 -11.37
C VAL A 204 7.55 -2.26 -10.78
N ASP A 205 6.24 -2.36 -10.97
CA ASP A 205 5.29 -1.49 -10.28
C ASP A 205 4.97 -2.08 -8.90
N ILE A 206 5.06 -1.24 -7.88
CA ILE A 206 4.82 -1.63 -6.49
C ILE A 206 3.71 -0.79 -5.88
N SER A 207 2.91 -1.41 -5.02
CA SER A 207 2.02 -0.74 -4.08
C SER A 207 2.37 -1.17 -2.67
N VAL A 208 2.47 -0.22 -1.73
CA VAL A 208 2.76 -0.47 -0.32
C VAL A 208 1.67 0.16 0.53
N TRP A 209 1.25 -0.54 1.58
CA TRP A 209 0.30 -0.07 2.56
C TRP A 209 1.03 0.29 3.84
N VAL A 210 1.06 1.59 4.13
CA VAL A 210 1.79 2.17 5.25
C VAL A 210 0.80 2.58 6.33
N ARG A 211 0.94 2.05 7.55
CA ARG A 211 0.02 2.36 8.64
C ARG A 211 -0.05 3.85 8.93
N GLU A 212 -1.25 4.32 9.25
CA GLU A 212 -1.47 5.71 9.61
C GLU A 212 -0.77 6.10 10.93
N ASP A 213 -0.79 5.21 11.92
CA ASP A 213 -0.34 5.48 13.29
C ASP A 213 1.19 5.57 13.40
N ASN A 214 1.91 4.55 12.93
CA ASN A 214 3.35 4.38 13.18
C ASN A 214 4.20 4.27 11.90
N LYS A 215 3.57 4.40 10.71
CA LYS A 215 4.23 4.32 9.40
C LYS A 215 4.89 2.96 9.09
N GLN A 216 4.63 1.93 9.86
CA GLN A 216 5.08 0.58 9.53
C GLN A 216 4.33 0.06 8.29
N PRO A 217 4.99 -0.60 7.34
CA PRO A 217 4.29 -1.27 6.24
C PRO A 217 3.58 -2.53 6.75
N VAL A 218 2.34 -2.73 6.30
CA VAL A 218 1.53 -3.94 6.61
C VAL A 218 1.38 -4.85 5.41
N LYS A 219 1.43 -4.30 4.20
CA LYS A 219 1.32 -5.05 2.94
C LYS A 219 2.16 -4.40 1.86
N ALA A 220 2.71 -5.22 0.98
CA ALA A 220 3.26 -4.84 -0.31
C ALA A 220 2.67 -5.71 -1.41
N SER A 221 2.53 -5.16 -2.60
CA SER A 221 2.04 -5.86 -3.79
C SER A 221 2.90 -5.43 -4.98
N VAL A 222 3.51 -6.40 -5.65
CA VAL A 222 4.41 -6.16 -6.78
C VAL A 222 3.83 -6.80 -8.03
N LYS A 223 3.72 -6.02 -9.11
CA LYS A 223 3.32 -6.54 -10.42
C LYS A 223 4.55 -7.01 -11.18
N LEU A 224 4.49 -8.25 -11.66
CA LEU A 224 5.55 -8.89 -12.42
C LEU A 224 5.02 -9.38 -13.78
N PRO A 225 5.89 -9.45 -14.80
CA PRO A 225 5.58 -10.19 -16.01
C PRO A 225 5.26 -11.65 -15.62
N GLY A 226 4.07 -12.11 -16.00
CA GLY A 226 3.63 -13.48 -15.81
C GLY A 226 3.95 -14.36 -17.03
N GLY A 227 3.63 -15.65 -16.90
CA GLY A 227 3.67 -16.59 -18.02
C GLY A 227 2.76 -16.14 -19.17
N GLU A 228 3.15 -16.43 -20.41
CA GLU A 228 2.32 -16.24 -21.62
C GLU A 228 1.85 -14.78 -21.84
N GLY A 229 2.63 -13.80 -21.40
CA GLY A 229 2.31 -12.37 -21.58
C GLY A 229 1.25 -11.81 -20.62
N GLN A 230 0.84 -12.60 -19.63
CA GLN A 230 -0.08 -12.16 -18.57
C GLN A 230 0.67 -11.34 -17.51
N THR A 231 -0.07 -10.63 -16.65
CA THR A 231 0.51 -9.98 -15.46
C THR A 231 0.23 -10.86 -14.23
N ALA A 232 1.26 -11.12 -13.44
CA ALA A 232 1.13 -11.77 -12.15
C ALA A 232 1.41 -10.75 -11.03
N THR A 233 0.91 -11.03 -9.83
CA THR A 233 1.11 -10.17 -8.67
C THR A 233 1.64 -10.97 -7.50
N VAL A 234 2.67 -10.47 -6.83
CA VAL A 234 3.20 -11.03 -5.58
C VAL A 234 2.76 -10.13 -4.44
N ASP A 235 1.93 -10.66 -3.56
CA ASP A 235 1.51 -10.00 -2.33
C ASP A 235 2.34 -10.49 -1.16
N LEU A 236 2.83 -9.57 -0.35
CA LEU A 236 3.52 -9.82 0.91
C LEU A 236 2.83 -9.05 2.03
N THR A 237 2.45 -9.74 3.09
CA THR A 237 1.91 -9.14 4.32
C THR A 237 2.89 -9.36 5.46
N LEU A 238 3.06 -8.35 6.31
CA LEU A 238 3.81 -8.44 7.56
C LEU A 238 2.88 -8.20 8.74
N SER A 239 2.92 -9.13 9.70
CA SER A 239 2.20 -9.05 10.97
C SER A 239 3.15 -9.40 12.11
N ASP A 240 2.67 -9.28 13.35
CA ASP A 240 3.42 -9.70 14.54
C ASP A 240 4.85 -9.14 14.63
N VAL A 241 5.02 -7.92 14.13
CA VAL A 241 6.31 -7.23 14.07
C VAL A 241 6.88 -7.01 15.47
N ASP A 242 8.17 -7.30 15.59
CA ASP A 242 8.98 -7.25 16.82
C ASP A 242 8.46 -8.15 17.97
N LYS A 243 7.56 -9.09 17.70
CA LYS A 243 7.27 -10.17 18.65
C LYS A 243 8.49 -11.09 18.78
N PRO A 244 8.90 -11.50 19.99
CA PRO A 244 10.01 -12.42 20.16
C PRO A 244 9.76 -13.74 19.42
N VAL A 245 10.70 -14.14 18.58
CA VAL A 245 10.68 -15.43 17.86
C VAL A 245 12.02 -16.11 18.07
N THR A 246 11.97 -17.33 18.59
CA THR A 246 13.14 -18.22 18.65
C THR A 246 12.98 -19.30 17.59
N ILE A 247 14.04 -19.48 16.81
CA ILE A 247 14.13 -20.48 15.75
C ILE A 247 15.35 -21.35 16.08
N THR A 248 15.13 -22.66 16.09
CA THR A 248 16.18 -23.66 16.38
C THR A 248 16.19 -24.70 15.27
N ALA A 249 17.32 -25.36 15.07
CA ALA A 249 17.38 -26.51 14.20
C ALA A 249 16.35 -27.59 14.63
N PRO A 250 15.71 -28.29 13.67
CA PRO A 250 14.74 -29.35 13.94
C PRO A 250 15.38 -30.63 14.47
#